data_AF-X1M541-F1
#
_entry.id   AF-X1M541-F1
#
_cell.length_a   1.000
_cell.length_b   1.000
_cell.length_c   1.000
_cell.angle_alpha   90.00
_cell.angle_beta   90.00
_cell.angle_gamma   90.00
#
_symmetry.space_group_name_H-M   'P 1'
#
loop_
_entity.id
_entity.type
_entity.pdbx_description
1 polymer ?
#
loop_
_entity_poly.entity_id
_entity_poly.type
_entity_poly.pdbx_seq_one_letter_code
_entity_poly.pdbx_strand_id
1 'polypeptide(L)'
;MKIIQNDIFSKKGELFLPYIEEIKTAKNELKDALEILKSWDLRMSSGKEAALHNIFMNFFHEEVFKDDLGEDYGRFDTLFRRKQAGLLRILSDPLSPWFDKKETQVVETREEIIKISLERAYKWLKGRYGSPDKWDWMKINSLRFRHPLGDVPLLKFLNRGPYPMAGDAFTVRVSFSPSLKKKSGVSYRQIIDLSDFRNSVCVLSSGESGHFL
;
A
#
# COMPACT_ATOMS: atom_id res chain seq x y z
N MET A 1 -16.16 -2.23 18.78
CA MET A 1 -15.41 -0.99 18.44
C MET A 1 -13.90 -1.18 18.30
N LYS A 2 -13.16 -1.73 19.29
CA LYS A 2 -11.70 -1.93 19.18
C LYS A 2 -11.28 -2.77 17.95
N ILE A 3 -12.04 -3.83 17.64
CA ILE A 3 -11.81 -4.69 16.48
C ILE A 3 -11.90 -3.89 15.18
N ILE A 4 -12.98 -3.11 15.01
CA ILE A 4 -13.20 -2.27 13.83
C ILE A 4 -12.02 -1.30 13.61
N GLN A 5 -11.60 -0.57 14.64
CA GLN A 5 -10.48 0.39 14.54
C GLN A 5 -9.11 -0.24 14.25
N ASN A 6 -8.99 -1.56 14.43
CA ASN A 6 -7.77 -2.32 14.16
C ASN A 6 -7.90 -3.23 12.93
N ASP A 7 -8.99 -3.11 12.16
CA ASP A 7 -9.16 -3.89 10.95
C ASP A 7 -8.15 -3.48 9.88
N ILE A 8 -7.48 -4.48 9.32
CA ILE A 8 -6.42 -4.36 8.32
C ILE A 8 -6.73 -5.22 7.08
N PHE A 9 -7.99 -5.60 6.88
CA PHE A 9 -8.40 -6.40 5.74
C PHE A 9 -8.34 -5.56 4.46
N SER A 10 -7.66 -6.06 3.44
CA SER A 10 -7.51 -5.38 2.16
C SER A 10 -8.68 -5.70 1.24
N LYS A 11 -9.64 -4.77 1.17
CA LYS A 11 -10.72 -4.84 0.17
C LYS A 11 -10.18 -4.84 -1.26
N LYS A 12 -9.04 -4.19 -1.50
CA LYS A 12 -8.36 -4.23 -2.81
C LYS A 12 -7.79 -5.60 -3.09
N GLY A 13 -7.12 -6.20 -2.12
CA GLY A 13 -6.62 -7.56 -2.23
C GLY A 13 -7.72 -8.53 -2.62
N GLU A 14 -8.85 -8.49 -1.91
CA GLU A 14 -10.04 -9.30 -2.20
C GLU A 14 -10.54 -9.14 -3.64
N LEU A 15 -10.55 -7.92 -4.17
CA LEU A 15 -11.04 -7.64 -5.52
C LEU A 15 -10.06 -8.01 -6.62
N PHE A 16 -8.75 -8.01 -6.33
CA PHE A 16 -7.71 -8.29 -7.31
C PHE A 16 -7.27 -9.75 -7.35
N LEU A 17 -7.29 -10.45 -6.21
CA LEU A 17 -6.76 -11.80 -6.08
C LEU A 17 -7.40 -12.82 -7.06
N PRO A 18 -8.70 -12.77 -7.37
CA PRO A 18 -9.29 -13.67 -8.37
C PRO A 18 -8.60 -13.60 -9.75
N TYR A 19 -8.21 -12.41 -10.22
CA TYR A 19 -7.48 -12.26 -11.48
C TYR A 19 -6.04 -12.80 -11.41
N ILE A 20 -5.45 -12.81 -10.22
CA ILE A 20 -4.11 -13.40 -9.96
C ILE A 20 -4.21 -14.93 -9.97
N GLU A 21 -5.31 -15.49 -9.48
CA GLU A 21 -5.60 -16.93 -9.47
C GLU A 21 -5.83 -17.49 -10.88
N GLU A 22 -6.46 -16.72 -11.77
CA GLU A 22 -6.69 -17.08 -13.17
C GLU A 22 -5.40 -17.25 -13.99
N ILE A 23 -4.29 -16.62 -13.57
CA ILE A 23 -3.00 -16.74 -14.25
C ILE A 23 -2.42 -18.14 -14.05
N LYS A 24 -2.45 -18.94 -15.14
CA LYS A 24 -1.96 -20.34 -15.16
C LYS A 24 -0.50 -20.48 -15.52
N THR A 25 0.04 -19.56 -16.31
CA THR A 25 1.40 -19.64 -16.87
C THR A 25 2.24 -18.45 -16.42
N ALA A 26 3.34 -18.75 -15.74
CA ALA A 26 4.33 -17.78 -15.30
C ALA A 26 5.71 -18.45 -15.21
N LYS A 27 6.76 -17.65 -15.38
CA LYS A 27 8.16 -18.08 -15.26
C LYS A 27 8.92 -17.09 -14.39
N ASN A 28 10.04 -17.52 -13.83
CA ASN A 28 11.01 -16.68 -13.10
C ASN A 28 10.32 -15.82 -12.01
N GLU A 29 10.67 -14.54 -11.91
CA GLU A 29 10.14 -13.59 -10.92
C GLU A 29 8.61 -13.53 -10.87
N LEU A 30 7.93 -13.66 -12.02
CA LEU A 30 6.47 -13.64 -12.05
C LEU A 30 5.88 -14.87 -11.34
N LYS A 31 6.50 -16.05 -11.50
CA LYS A 31 6.05 -17.26 -10.82
C LYS A 31 6.13 -17.10 -9.30
N ASP A 32 7.28 -16.62 -8.81
CA ASP A 32 7.48 -16.36 -7.37
C ASP A 32 6.47 -15.32 -6.84
N ALA A 33 6.22 -14.26 -7.60
CA ALA A 33 5.25 -13.22 -7.23
C ALA A 33 3.83 -13.77 -7.08
N LEU A 34 3.41 -14.63 -8.02
CA LEU A 34 2.10 -15.28 -7.97
C LEU A 34 1.98 -16.23 -6.78
N GLU A 35 3.01 -17.04 -6.50
CA GLU A 35 3.02 -17.95 -5.35
C GLU A 35 2.87 -17.19 -4.03
N ILE A 36 3.58 -16.05 -3.88
CA ILE A 36 3.47 -15.18 -2.71
C ILE A 36 2.04 -14.64 -2.54
N LEU A 37 1.44 -14.09 -3.59
CA LEU A 37 0.11 -13.47 -3.46
C LEU A 37 -1.01 -14.50 -3.32
N LYS A 38 -0.90 -15.68 -3.94
CA LYS A 38 -1.89 -16.76 -3.80
C LYS A 38 -1.96 -17.32 -2.38
N SER A 39 -0.89 -17.20 -1.58
CA SER A 39 -0.90 -17.58 -0.16
C SER A 39 -1.36 -16.45 0.78
N TRP A 40 -1.72 -15.28 0.25
CA TRP A 40 -2.01 -14.13 1.08
C TRP A 40 -3.40 -14.21 1.74
N ASP A 41 -3.45 -13.94 3.04
CA ASP A 41 -4.67 -13.89 3.85
C ASP A 41 -5.46 -12.57 3.72
N LEU A 42 -5.09 -11.73 2.74
CA LEU A 42 -5.65 -10.40 2.49
C LEU A 42 -5.46 -9.41 3.64
N ARG A 43 -4.58 -9.66 4.61
CA ARG A 43 -4.30 -8.73 5.70
C ARG A 43 -3.06 -7.89 5.42
N MET A 44 -3.17 -6.57 5.59
CA MET A 44 -2.05 -5.63 5.47
C MET A 44 -1.15 -5.66 6.73
N SER A 45 -0.66 -6.84 7.11
CA SER A 45 0.18 -7.10 8.28
C SER A 45 1.66 -7.21 7.91
N SER A 46 2.51 -7.65 8.85
CA SER A 46 3.90 -8.02 8.54
C SER A 46 3.91 -9.18 7.56
N GLY A 47 4.91 -9.21 6.67
CA GLY A 47 5.07 -10.25 5.65
C GLY A 47 5.37 -9.70 4.26
N LYS A 48 5.73 -10.61 3.38
CA LYS A 48 6.12 -10.36 1.98
C LYS A 48 4.90 -10.18 1.08
N GLU A 49 3.78 -10.78 1.45
CA GLU A 49 2.51 -10.80 0.73
C GLU A 49 1.90 -9.40 0.67
N ALA A 50 1.70 -8.79 1.84
CA ALA A 50 1.21 -7.41 1.95
C ALA A 50 2.17 -6.40 1.30
N ALA A 51 3.50 -6.66 1.39
CA ALA A 51 4.50 -5.79 0.79
C ALA A 51 4.41 -5.84 -0.74
N LEU A 52 4.37 -7.05 -1.30
CA LEU A 52 4.23 -7.28 -2.73
C LEU A 52 2.92 -6.71 -3.26
N HIS A 53 1.80 -6.95 -2.58
CA HIS A 53 0.50 -6.40 -2.98
C HIS A 53 0.53 -4.87 -3.04
N ASN A 54 1.06 -4.20 -2.01
CA ASN A 54 1.08 -2.74 -2.00
C ASN A 54 1.93 -2.16 -3.15
N ILE A 55 3.10 -2.73 -3.39
CA ILE A 55 3.99 -2.27 -4.48
C ILE A 55 3.39 -2.62 -5.85
N PHE A 56 2.79 -3.80 -5.99
CA PHE A 56 2.03 -4.21 -7.19
C PHE A 56 0.96 -3.19 -7.52
N MET A 57 0.13 -2.78 -6.55
CA MET A 57 -0.93 -1.81 -6.79
C MET A 57 -0.40 -0.44 -7.28
N ASN A 58 0.80 -0.03 -6.86
CA ASN A 58 1.43 1.20 -7.34
C ASN A 58 1.87 1.06 -8.80
N PHE A 59 2.51 -0.06 -9.16
CA PHE A 59 2.92 -0.31 -10.54
C PHE A 59 1.72 -0.54 -11.46
N PHE A 60 0.69 -1.28 -11.01
CA PHE A 60 -0.53 -1.47 -11.79
C PHE A 60 -1.22 -0.14 -12.10
N HIS A 61 -1.28 0.76 -11.13
CA HIS A 61 -1.77 2.11 -11.37
C HIS A 61 -0.93 2.88 -12.40
N GLU A 62 0.40 2.75 -12.34
CA GLU A 62 1.29 3.34 -13.34
C GLU A 62 1.06 2.75 -14.73
N GLU A 63 0.96 1.42 -14.83
CA GLU A 63 0.76 0.74 -16.11
C GLU A 63 -0.57 1.11 -16.75
N VAL A 64 -1.65 1.24 -15.97
CA VAL A 64 -2.98 1.54 -16.52
C VAL A 64 -3.12 2.98 -17.00
N PHE A 65 -2.43 3.94 -16.39
CA PHE A 65 -2.74 5.37 -16.62
C PHE A 65 -1.61 6.18 -17.25
N LYS A 66 -0.34 5.78 -17.08
CA LYS A 66 0.79 6.64 -17.44
C LYS A 66 0.92 6.85 -18.94
N ASP A 67 0.66 5.82 -19.72
CA ASP A 67 0.74 5.88 -21.19
C ASP A 67 -0.25 6.90 -21.77
N ASP A 68 -1.51 6.84 -21.32
CA ASP A 68 -2.55 7.76 -21.77
C ASP A 68 -2.38 9.20 -21.30
N LEU A 69 -1.91 9.38 -20.06
CA LEU A 69 -1.82 10.70 -19.44
C LEU A 69 -0.48 11.40 -19.72
N GLY A 70 0.56 10.67 -20.15
CA GLY A 70 1.88 11.22 -20.44
C GLY A 70 2.42 12.09 -19.30
N GLU A 71 2.78 13.33 -19.62
CA GLU A 71 3.34 14.30 -18.67
C GLU A 71 2.38 14.65 -17.51
N ASP A 72 1.07 14.55 -17.72
CA ASP A 72 0.07 14.85 -16.69
C ASP A 72 -0.10 13.71 -15.67
N TYR A 73 0.47 12.52 -15.91
CA TYR A 73 0.39 11.39 -14.99
C TYR A 73 0.85 11.76 -13.58
N GLY A 74 1.93 12.54 -13.45
CA GLY A 74 2.44 12.94 -12.13
C GLY A 74 1.44 13.80 -11.33
N ARG A 75 0.72 14.70 -12.01
CA ARG A 75 -0.34 15.51 -11.39
C ARG A 75 -1.55 14.66 -11.07
N PHE A 76 -1.96 13.79 -11.97
CA PHE A 76 -3.04 12.84 -11.75
C PHE A 76 -2.76 11.94 -10.54
N ASP A 77 -1.56 11.36 -10.47
CA ASP A 77 -1.13 10.44 -9.42
C ASP A 77 -1.13 11.11 -8.04
N THR A 78 -0.73 12.39 -7.97
CA THR A 78 -0.63 13.12 -6.71
C THR A 78 -1.91 13.83 -6.27
N LEU A 79 -2.69 14.36 -7.21
CA LEU A 79 -3.85 15.21 -6.92
C LEU A 79 -5.19 14.46 -6.97
N PHE A 80 -5.32 13.46 -7.86
CA PHE A 80 -6.61 12.82 -8.10
C PHE A 80 -6.87 11.65 -7.14
N ARG A 81 -7.28 11.97 -5.91
CA ARG A 81 -7.52 10.96 -4.84
C ARG A 81 -8.58 9.91 -5.17
N ARG A 82 -9.51 10.18 -6.11
CA ARG A 82 -10.58 9.25 -6.53
C ARG A 82 -10.16 8.26 -7.63
N LYS A 83 -8.91 8.30 -8.11
CA LYS A 83 -8.36 7.39 -9.14
C LYS A 83 -8.61 5.91 -8.87
N GLN A 84 -8.68 5.54 -7.60
CA GLN A 84 -8.83 4.15 -7.14
C GLN A 84 -10.23 3.58 -7.42
N ALA A 85 -11.28 4.41 -7.45
CA ALA A 85 -12.62 3.97 -7.84
C ALA A 85 -12.71 3.70 -9.36
N GLY A 86 -12.03 4.53 -10.16
CA GLY A 86 -11.90 4.31 -11.61
C GLY A 86 -11.17 3.02 -11.92
N LEU A 87 -10.09 2.73 -11.18
CA LEU A 87 -9.29 1.52 -11.36
C LEU A 87 -10.10 0.23 -11.18
N LEU A 88 -11.03 0.18 -10.21
CA LEU A 88 -11.89 -1.00 -10.02
C LEU A 88 -12.86 -1.19 -11.19
N ARG A 89 -13.39 -0.11 -11.75
CA ARG A 89 -14.25 -0.16 -12.95
C ARG A 89 -13.46 -0.63 -14.18
N ILE A 90 -12.25 -0.11 -14.37
CA ILE A 90 -11.33 -0.54 -15.42
C ILE A 90 -11.02 -2.04 -15.27
N LEU A 91 -10.72 -2.49 -14.05
CA LEU A 91 -10.44 -3.88 -13.77
C LEU A 91 -11.62 -4.80 -14.13
N SER A 92 -12.85 -4.37 -13.88
CA SER A 92 -14.05 -5.16 -14.22
C SER A 92 -14.36 -5.24 -15.72
N ASP A 93 -13.77 -4.37 -16.54
CA ASP A 93 -13.95 -4.33 -17.99
C ASP A 93 -12.72 -4.89 -18.71
N PRO A 94 -12.73 -6.17 -19.16
CA PRO A 94 -11.56 -6.78 -19.79
C PRO A 94 -11.18 -6.13 -21.13
N LEU A 95 -12.06 -5.32 -21.73
CA LEU A 95 -11.83 -4.60 -22.98
C LEU A 95 -11.58 -3.09 -22.74
N SER A 96 -11.31 -2.71 -21.49
CA SER A 96 -11.04 -1.31 -21.16
C SER A 96 -9.86 -0.78 -22.00
N PRO A 97 -10.02 0.36 -22.69
CA PRO A 97 -8.95 0.94 -23.49
C PRO A 97 -7.73 1.36 -22.67
N TRP A 98 -7.88 1.52 -21.35
CA TRP A 98 -6.77 1.82 -20.43
C TRP A 98 -5.75 0.67 -20.27
N PHE A 99 -5.99 -0.50 -20.86
CA PHE A 99 -4.98 -1.55 -20.92
C PHE A 99 -4.11 -1.45 -22.17
N ASP A 100 -4.57 -0.75 -23.22
CA ASP A 100 -3.86 -0.58 -24.47
C ASP A 100 -2.63 0.32 -24.27
N LYS A 101 -1.43 -0.18 -24.60
CA LYS A 101 -0.21 0.61 -24.62
C LYS A 101 0.01 1.18 -26.02
N LYS A 102 -0.02 2.50 -26.15
CA LYS A 102 0.17 3.20 -27.45
C LYS A 102 1.52 2.92 -28.11
N GLU A 103 2.51 2.51 -27.33
CA GLU A 103 3.86 2.19 -27.81
C GLU A 103 3.97 0.76 -28.39
N THR A 104 2.96 -0.10 -28.22
CA THR A 104 3.00 -1.48 -28.72
C THR A 104 2.11 -1.66 -29.94
N GLN A 105 2.41 -2.69 -30.74
CA GLN A 105 1.64 -3.01 -31.95
C GLN A 105 0.39 -3.85 -31.65
N VAL A 106 0.31 -4.43 -30.46
CA VAL A 106 -0.75 -5.35 -30.05
C VAL A 106 -1.32 -4.84 -28.75
N VAL A 107 -2.65 -4.67 -28.72
CA VAL A 107 -3.39 -4.25 -27.53
C VAL A 107 -3.20 -5.26 -26.40
N GLU A 108 -2.65 -4.83 -25.28
CA GLU A 108 -2.48 -5.68 -24.12
C GLU A 108 -3.82 -5.99 -23.45
N THR A 109 -3.89 -7.22 -22.96
CA THR A 109 -4.98 -7.69 -22.11
C THR A 109 -4.79 -7.22 -20.67
N ARG A 110 -5.89 -7.17 -19.91
CA ARG A 110 -5.86 -7.01 -18.45
C ARG A 110 -4.86 -7.95 -17.78
N GLU A 111 -4.81 -9.21 -18.23
CA GLU A 111 -3.89 -10.22 -17.69
C GLU A 111 -2.43 -9.83 -17.91
N GLU A 112 -2.07 -9.35 -19.11
CA GLU A 112 -0.71 -8.90 -19.43
C GLU A 112 -0.30 -7.70 -18.59
N ILE A 113 -1.17 -6.70 -18.43
CA ILE A 113 -0.90 -5.54 -17.56
C ILE A 113 -0.69 -5.96 -16.11
N ILE A 114 -1.49 -6.92 -15.60
CA ILE A 114 -1.29 -7.48 -14.25
C ILE A 114 0.08 -8.17 -14.14
N LYS A 115 0.45 -9.01 -15.13
CA LYS A 115 1.74 -9.73 -15.14
C LYS A 115 2.93 -8.76 -15.15
N ILE A 116 2.90 -7.76 -16.02
CA ILE A 116 3.94 -6.72 -16.11
C ILE A 116 4.08 -6.01 -14.76
N SER A 117 2.95 -5.61 -14.18
CA SER A 117 2.92 -4.90 -12.89
C SER A 117 3.48 -5.74 -11.74
N LEU A 118 3.15 -7.03 -11.68
CA LEU A 118 3.67 -7.97 -10.68
C LEU A 118 5.17 -8.17 -10.82
N GLU A 119 5.65 -8.36 -12.05
CA GLU A 119 7.08 -8.56 -12.31
C GLU A 119 7.88 -7.30 -11.93
N ARG A 120 7.38 -6.11 -12.29
CA ARG A 120 7.97 -4.83 -11.85
C ARG A 120 7.99 -4.71 -10.33
N ALA A 121 6.90 -5.06 -9.66
CA ALA A 121 6.80 -5.00 -8.21
C ALA A 121 7.79 -5.94 -7.51
N TYR A 122 7.88 -7.18 -7.97
CA TYR A 122 8.81 -8.17 -7.45
C TYR A 122 10.26 -7.73 -7.65
N LYS A 123 10.63 -7.29 -8.87
CA LYS A 123 11.98 -6.77 -9.16
C LYS A 123 12.33 -5.56 -8.32
N TRP A 124 11.39 -4.65 -8.11
CA TRP A 124 11.59 -3.46 -7.28
C TRP A 124 11.85 -3.83 -5.81
N LEU A 125 11.04 -4.73 -5.25
CA LEU A 125 11.24 -5.22 -3.88
C LEU A 125 12.56 -5.98 -3.75
N LYS A 126 12.89 -6.84 -4.72
CA LYS A 126 14.14 -7.59 -4.77
C LYS A 126 15.36 -6.67 -4.81
N GLY A 127 15.33 -5.66 -5.67
CA GLY A 127 16.42 -4.68 -5.80
C GLY A 127 16.63 -3.83 -4.54
N ARG A 128 15.57 -3.57 -3.75
CA ARG A 128 15.65 -2.67 -2.58
C ARG A 128 15.86 -3.40 -1.26
N TYR A 129 15.30 -4.61 -1.11
CA TYR A 129 15.25 -5.33 0.16
C TYR A 129 15.91 -6.72 0.08
N GLY A 130 16.38 -7.15 -1.09
CA GLY A 130 16.96 -8.47 -1.29
C GLY A 130 15.90 -9.55 -1.47
N SER A 131 16.18 -10.76 -1.03
CA SER A 131 15.30 -11.93 -1.22
C SER A 131 13.93 -11.77 -0.52
N PRO A 132 12.86 -12.43 -1.01
CA PRO A 132 11.50 -12.25 -0.51
C PRO A 132 11.30 -12.52 1.00
N ASP A 133 12.11 -13.37 1.60
CA ASP A 133 12.16 -13.64 3.04
C ASP A 133 12.51 -12.41 3.89
N LYS A 134 13.12 -11.38 3.29
CA LYS A 134 13.45 -10.11 3.96
C LYS A 134 12.33 -9.08 3.84
N TRP A 135 11.32 -9.32 3.01
CA TRP A 135 10.27 -8.36 2.77
C TRP A 135 9.27 -8.38 3.93
N ASP A 136 9.02 -7.20 4.50
CA ASP A 136 8.12 -7.04 5.62
C ASP A 136 7.38 -5.72 5.46
N TRP A 137 6.09 -5.82 5.12
CA TRP A 137 5.26 -4.64 4.91
C TRP A 137 5.26 -3.69 6.09
N MET A 138 5.20 -4.16 7.35
CA MET A 138 5.14 -3.25 8.50
C MET A 138 6.46 -2.48 8.67
N LYS A 139 7.60 -3.10 8.39
CA LYS A 139 8.91 -2.42 8.39
C LYS A 139 9.00 -1.42 7.24
N ILE A 140 8.57 -1.84 6.04
CA ILE A 140 8.51 -0.98 4.84
C ILE A 140 7.54 0.18 5.07
N ASN A 141 6.43 -0.04 5.77
CA ASN A 141 5.36 0.90 6.11
C ASN A 141 5.51 1.48 7.53
N SER A 142 6.74 1.77 7.95
CA SER A 142 7.00 2.29 9.29
C SER A 142 6.90 3.82 9.41
N LEU A 143 6.30 4.33 10.49
CA LEU A 143 6.15 5.76 10.79
C LEU A 143 7.32 6.30 11.61
N ARG A 144 7.87 7.43 11.20
CA ARG A 144 8.81 8.21 12.01
C ARG A 144 8.15 9.52 12.42
N PHE A 145 8.05 9.77 13.72
CA PHE A 145 7.67 11.09 14.22
C PHE A 145 8.86 12.02 14.07
N ARG A 146 8.73 13.01 13.18
CA ARG A 146 9.79 13.99 12.91
C ARG A 146 9.56 15.22 13.76
N HIS A 147 10.57 15.56 14.57
CA HIS A 147 10.57 16.82 15.31
C HIS A 147 10.99 17.96 14.36
N PRO A 148 10.43 19.18 14.47
CA PRO A 148 10.82 20.31 13.62
C PRO A 148 12.33 20.60 13.63
N LEU A 149 12.99 20.43 14.79
CA LEU A 149 14.45 20.58 14.93
C LEU A 149 15.22 19.29 14.60
N GLY A 150 14.54 18.15 14.44
CA GLY A 150 15.17 16.84 14.26
C GLY A 150 15.86 16.63 12.91
N ASP A 151 15.74 17.59 12.00
CA ASP A 151 16.48 17.59 10.73
C ASP A 151 17.92 18.10 10.90
N VAL A 152 18.19 18.85 11.97
CA VAL A 152 19.55 19.24 12.35
C VAL A 152 20.29 17.98 12.82
N PRO A 153 21.47 17.63 12.25
CA PRO A 153 22.18 16.40 12.56
C PRO A 153 22.40 16.15 14.06
N LEU A 154 22.73 17.21 14.81
CA LEU A 154 22.95 17.15 16.25
C LEU A 154 21.67 16.91 17.05
N LEU A 155 20.50 17.24 16.51
CA LEU A 155 19.19 17.16 17.17
C LEU A 155 18.33 15.99 16.66
N LYS A 156 18.90 15.09 15.84
CA LYS A 156 18.19 13.92 15.28
C LYS A 156 17.56 13.02 16.33
N PHE A 157 18.10 12.99 17.54
CA PHE A 157 17.57 12.22 18.66
C PHE A 157 16.13 12.63 19.03
N LEU A 158 15.71 13.85 18.70
CA LEU A 158 14.33 14.31 18.91
C LEU A 158 13.31 13.57 18.02
N ASN A 159 13.75 12.97 16.91
CA ASN A 159 12.89 12.13 16.08
C ASN A 159 12.64 10.78 16.76
N ARG A 160 11.40 10.28 16.74
CA ARG A 160 11.04 8.97 17.31
C ARG A 160 10.70 7.94 16.22
N GLY A 161 11.07 6.69 16.47
CA GLY A 161 10.87 5.57 15.54
C GLY A 161 12.09 5.25 14.65
N PRO A 162 11.89 4.49 13.57
CA PRO A 162 10.62 4.25 12.90
C PRO A 162 9.82 3.11 13.57
N TYR A 163 8.51 3.31 13.71
CA TYR A 163 7.58 2.33 14.29
C TYR A 163 6.86 1.56 13.18
N PRO A 164 6.91 0.22 13.16
CA PRO A 164 6.21 -0.56 12.13
C PRO A 164 4.70 -0.32 12.16
N MET A 165 4.07 -0.16 10.99
CA MET A 165 2.61 0.00 10.89
C MET A 165 1.97 -1.06 10.01
N ALA A 166 0.92 -1.67 10.54
CA ALA A 166 -0.03 -2.45 9.75
C ALA A 166 -1.06 -1.52 9.09
N GLY A 167 -1.83 -2.07 8.17
CA GLY A 167 -2.81 -1.35 7.37
C GLY A 167 -2.22 -0.73 6.11
N ASP A 168 -3.08 -0.08 5.34
CA ASP A 168 -2.74 0.80 4.23
C ASP A 168 -3.74 1.97 4.16
N ALA A 169 -3.77 2.67 3.02
CA ALA A 169 -4.66 3.81 2.80
C ALA A 169 -6.16 3.45 2.72
N PHE A 170 -6.51 2.17 2.61
CA PHE A 170 -7.85 1.65 2.36
C PHE A 170 -8.36 0.72 3.46
N THR A 171 -7.51 0.28 4.38
CA THR A 171 -7.92 -0.40 5.62
C THR A 171 -8.48 0.58 6.65
N VAL A 172 -9.33 0.10 7.56
CA VAL A 172 -9.87 0.93 8.67
C VAL A 172 -8.76 1.40 9.61
N ARG A 173 -7.81 0.53 9.94
CA ARG A 173 -6.57 0.90 10.64
C ARG A 173 -5.62 1.59 9.65
N VAL A 174 -6.01 2.79 9.23
CA VAL A 174 -5.36 3.50 8.13
C VAL A 174 -3.89 3.80 8.42
N SER A 175 -3.06 3.52 7.43
CA SER A 175 -1.70 4.03 7.30
C SER A 175 -1.52 4.56 5.89
N PHE A 176 -1.49 5.88 5.75
CA PHE A 176 -1.43 6.55 4.46
C PHE A 176 0.00 6.94 4.12
N SER A 177 0.46 6.53 2.93
CA SER A 177 1.83 6.73 2.46
C SER A 177 1.82 7.24 1.01
N PRO A 178 1.66 8.56 0.76
CA PRO A 178 1.69 9.11 -0.60
C PRO A 178 3.05 8.92 -1.28
N SER A 179 4.10 8.64 -0.50
CA SER A 179 5.33 8.01 -0.96
C SER A 179 5.96 7.25 0.20
N LEU A 180 6.81 6.27 -0.05
CA LEU A 180 7.49 5.51 1.02
C LEU A 180 8.24 6.37 2.05
N LYS A 181 8.51 7.64 1.72
CA LYS A 181 9.19 8.62 2.58
C LYS A 181 8.23 9.47 3.43
N LYS A 182 6.97 9.64 3.02
CA LYS A 182 5.97 10.44 3.73
C LYS A 182 4.87 9.51 4.18
N LYS A 183 4.82 9.24 5.49
CA LYS A 183 3.83 8.36 6.09
C LYS A 183 3.04 9.10 7.14
N SER A 184 1.76 8.79 7.19
CA SER A 184 0.81 9.31 8.16
C SER A 184 -0.05 8.15 8.64
N GLY A 185 -0.52 8.26 9.87
CA GLY A 185 -1.42 7.30 10.47
C GLY A 185 -2.40 8.02 11.36
N VAL A 186 -3.23 7.25 12.06
CA VAL A 186 -4.21 7.79 13.00
C VAL A 186 -3.51 8.53 14.14
N SER A 187 -3.84 9.81 14.35
CA SER A 187 -3.31 10.62 15.45
C SER A 187 -4.02 10.35 16.79
N TYR A 188 -5.29 9.99 16.73
CA TYR A 188 -6.16 9.79 17.89
C TYR A 188 -7.20 8.70 17.63
N ARG A 189 -7.48 7.87 18.64
CA ARG A 189 -8.65 6.97 18.65
C ARG A 189 -9.40 7.11 19.96
N GLN A 190 -10.72 6.95 19.90
CA GLN A 190 -11.59 6.98 21.07
C GLN A 190 -12.72 5.96 20.93
N ILE A 191 -13.18 5.46 22.06
CA ILE A 191 -14.41 4.69 22.22
C ILE A 191 -15.11 5.29 23.43
N ILE A 192 -16.35 5.75 23.25
CA ILE A 192 -17.17 6.34 24.31
C ILE A 192 -18.25 5.33 24.70
N ASP A 193 -18.31 4.98 25.97
CA ASP A 193 -19.40 4.23 26.56
C ASP A 193 -20.42 5.22 27.15
N LEU A 194 -21.60 5.32 26.53
CA LEU A 194 -22.66 6.24 26.95
C LEU A 194 -23.43 5.74 28.17
N SER A 195 -23.28 4.46 28.53
CA SER A 195 -23.91 3.88 29.74
C SER A 195 -23.05 4.10 30.99
N ASP A 196 -21.72 4.16 30.82
CA ASP A 196 -20.78 4.51 31.88
C ASP A 196 -19.50 5.13 31.28
N PHE A 197 -19.36 6.45 31.43
CA PHE A 197 -18.22 7.18 30.85
C PHE A 197 -16.85 6.71 31.36
N ARG A 198 -16.77 6.09 32.54
CA ARG A 198 -15.51 5.57 33.10
C ARG A 198 -14.93 4.41 32.28
N ASN A 199 -15.76 3.73 31.49
CA ASN A 199 -15.34 2.66 30.57
C ASN A 199 -14.83 3.20 29.22
N SER A 200 -14.94 4.51 28.98
CA SER A 200 -14.46 5.13 27.75
C SER A 200 -12.93 5.06 27.68
N VAL A 201 -12.40 4.87 26.49
CA VAL A 201 -10.94 4.77 26.26
C VAL A 201 -10.53 5.66 25.10
N CYS A 202 -9.37 6.29 25.22
CA CYS A 202 -8.72 6.98 24.11
C CYS A 202 -7.23 6.71 24.06
N VAL A 203 -6.62 6.97 22.90
CA VAL A 203 -5.17 6.90 22.72
C VAL A 203 -4.71 8.01 21.78
N LEU A 204 -3.68 8.74 22.21
CA LEU A 204 -2.90 9.66 21.38
C LEU A 204 -1.61 8.97 20.94
N SER A 205 -1.35 8.95 19.64
CA SER A 205 -0.24 8.15 19.07
C SER A 205 1.15 8.61 19.50
N SER A 206 1.30 9.86 19.97
CA SER A 206 2.55 10.43 20.49
C SER A 206 2.63 10.44 22.03
N GLY A 207 1.55 10.09 22.73
CA GLY A 207 1.38 10.38 24.16
C GLY A 207 1.01 11.85 24.44
N GLU A 208 0.90 12.18 25.72
CA GLU A 208 0.47 13.50 26.22
C GLU A 208 1.59 14.54 26.25
N SER A 209 2.85 14.10 26.41
CA SER A 209 4.01 14.99 26.50
C SER A 209 4.80 15.02 25.20
N GLY A 210 5.14 16.22 24.75
CA GLY A 210 6.14 16.45 23.71
C GLY A 210 7.56 16.65 24.25
N HIS A 211 7.75 16.58 25.57
CA HIS A 211 9.10 16.69 26.16
C HIS A 211 9.91 15.44 25.81
N PHE A 212 11.17 15.63 25.46
CA PHE A 212 12.03 14.50 25.10
C PHE A 212 12.35 13.59 26.31
N LEU A 213 12.22 14.12 27.53
CA LEU A 213 12.56 13.56 28.85
C LEU A 213 11.41 13.67 29.87
#